data_AF-A0A2A5S3W2-F1
#
_entry.id   AF-A0A2A5S3W2-F1
#
_cell.length_a   1.000
_cell.length_b   1.000
_cell.length_c   1.000
_cell.angle_alpha   90.00
_cell.angle_beta   90.00
_cell.angle_gamma   90.00
#
_symmetry.space_group_name_H-M   'P 1'
#
loop_
_entity.id
_entity.type
_entity.pdbx_description
1 polymer ?
#
loop_
_entity_poly.entity_id
_entity_poly.type
_entity_poly.pdbx_seq_one_letter_code
_entity_poly.pdbx_strand_id
1 'polypeptide(L)'
;MKTKVLKGLVVVAGIFLLAGCSKGSQSSEKAVKAEPSAQTVKKQAEDDANVLLDFLYQGKKSSQLENVTNQSSEGITSFLLTKLVEKQDQMFASNQNKDDYYLVIDGSNYYASDIVKDYAKAYLKQAQRLSFKVKSVDVNGDDAKVTVSYSPIASLEEANPIGTARTKLFGGIDEDTFIRQSQNKDVKTIKSLITLKLYGIYYGDLDYDAVKVKNPVDMSFTLTKKGTHFMANEDVIYQIMKDSRIKSYQDNQAK
;
A
#
# COMPACT_ATOMS: atom_id res chain seq x y z
N MET A 1 0.79 -46.36 45.06
CA MET A 1 -0.04 -47.57 44.90
C MET A 1 -0.70 -47.57 43.54
N LYS A 2 -0.72 -48.75 42.88
CA LYS A 2 -1.38 -49.12 41.62
C LYS A 2 -0.64 -48.82 40.30
N THR A 3 0.18 -49.81 39.96
CA THR A 3 0.55 -50.34 38.64
C THR A 3 -0.65 -50.60 37.71
N LYS A 4 -0.46 -50.34 36.40
CA LYS A 4 -0.83 -51.12 35.19
C LYS A 4 0.06 -50.56 34.06
N VAL A 5 1.07 -51.21 33.46
CA VAL A 5 1.20 -52.48 32.71
C VAL A 5 0.15 -52.67 31.62
N LEU A 6 0.53 -52.49 30.35
CA LEU A 6 0.58 -53.52 29.29
C LEU A 6 1.04 -52.87 27.95
N LYS A 7 2.20 -53.28 27.42
CA LYS A 7 2.39 -54.18 26.23
C LYS A 7 1.96 -53.50 24.91
N GLY A 8 2.87 -53.14 24.02
CA GLY A 8 3.69 -54.00 23.13
C GLY A 8 3.49 -53.45 21.71
N LEU A 9 4.36 -53.56 20.72
CA LEU A 9 5.46 -54.46 20.42
C LEU A 9 6.37 -53.76 19.39
N VAL A 10 7.67 -53.98 19.52
CA VAL A 10 8.76 -53.64 18.58
C VAL A 10 8.83 -54.67 17.45
N VAL A 11 9.51 -54.32 16.35
CA VAL A 11 10.43 -55.12 15.48
C VAL A 11 10.13 -54.79 14.00
N VAL A 12 10.94 -53.97 13.30
CA VAL A 12 12.37 -54.05 12.90
C VAL A 12 12.59 -54.79 11.57
N ALA A 13 13.27 -54.05 10.70
CA ALA A 13 14.20 -54.44 9.63
C ALA A 13 13.72 -55.11 8.34
N GLY A 14 14.30 -54.60 7.24
CA GLY A 14 14.35 -55.32 5.97
C GLY A 14 14.93 -54.48 4.82
N ILE A 15 16.15 -53.96 4.96
CA ILE A 15 16.95 -53.57 3.79
C ILE A 15 17.34 -54.87 3.08
N PHE A 16 16.94 -55.05 1.82
CA PHE A 16 17.61 -55.94 0.89
C PHE A 16 17.96 -55.17 -0.38
N LEU A 17 19.28 -55.00 -0.53
CA LEU A 17 19.98 -54.64 -1.74
C LEU A 17 19.68 -55.66 -2.85
N LEU A 18 19.33 -55.18 -4.03
CA LEU A 18 19.51 -55.92 -5.28
C LEU A 18 20.41 -55.08 -6.19
N ALA A 19 21.69 -55.43 -6.16
CA ALA A 19 22.65 -55.08 -7.19
C ALA A 19 22.40 -55.99 -8.40
N GLY A 20 21.95 -55.40 -9.50
CA GLY A 20 21.95 -56.00 -10.82
C GLY A 20 22.78 -55.11 -11.75
N CYS A 21 23.99 -55.55 -12.08
CA CYS A 21 24.84 -54.88 -13.07
C CYS A 21 24.20 -54.95 -14.46
N SER A 22 23.94 -53.78 -15.05
CA SER A 22 23.83 -53.61 -16.50
C SER A 22 24.60 -52.34 -16.87
N LYS A 23 25.63 -52.49 -17.69
CA LYS A 23 26.39 -51.40 -18.31
C LYS A 23 25.41 -50.58 -19.16
N GLY A 24 25.17 -49.34 -18.75
CA GLY A 24 24.42 -48.36 -19.52
C GLY A 24 24.75 -46.97 -18.99
N SER A 25 25.32 -46.14 -19.86
CA SER A 25 25.61 -44.71 -19.66
C SER A 25 24.57 -44.03 -18.75
N GLN A 26 24.99 -43.59 -17.56
CA GLN A 26 24.24 -42.60 -16.78
C GLN A 26 24.36 -41.26 -17.51
N SER A 27 23.52 -41.08 -18.52
CA SER A 27 23.06 -39.77 -18.92
C SER A 27 22.29 -39.21 -17.72
N SER A 28 22.88 -38.24 -17.03
CA SER A 28 22.14 -37.39 -16.11
C SER A 28 21.16 -36.55 -16.94
N GLU A 29 20.01 -37.14 -17.27
CA GLU A 29 18.86 -36.40 -17.75
C GLU A 29 18.49 -35.41 -16.64
N LYS A 30 18.89 -34.15 -16.83
CA LYS A 30 18.29 -33.04 -16.09
C LYS A 30 16.79 -33.20 -16.27
N ALA A 31 16.08 -33.52 -15.19
CA ALA A 31 14.62 -33.46 -15.16
C ALA A 31 14.23 -32.07 -15.65
N VAL A 32 13.78 -31.99 -16.91
CA VAL A 32 13.25 -30.77 -17.50
C VAL A 32 12.00 -30.47 -16.67
N LYS A 33 12.06 -29.45 -15.82
CA LYS A 33 10.87 -28.96 -15.12
C LYS A 33 9.86 -28.64 -16.21
N ALA A 34 8.76 -29.39 -16.25
CA ALA A 34 7.67 -29.12 -17.16
C ALA A 34 7.25 -27.66 -17.00
N GLU A 35 7.17 -26.92 -18.09
CA GLU A 35 6.67 -25.55 -18.04
C GLU A 35 5.22 -25.56 -17.57
N PRO A 36 4.86 -24.68 -16.61
CA PRO A 36 3.49 -24.59 -16.13
C PRO A 36 2.54 -24.21 -17.27
N SER A 37 1.34 -24.78 -17.26
CA SER A 37 0.32 -24.45 -18.27
C SER A 37 -0.03 -22.97 -18.27
N ALA A 38 -0.43 -22.42 -19.43
CA ALA A 38 -0.85 -21.02 -19.54
C ALA A 38 -1.95 -20.64 -18.54
N GLN A 39 -2.88 -21.56 -18.26
CA GLN A 39 -3.94 -21.36 -17.26
C GLN A 39 -3.38 -21.27 -15.83
N THR A 40 -2.38 -22.10 -15.49
CA THR A 40 -1.70 -22.06 -14.19
C THR A 40 -0.94 -20.74 -14.02
N VAL A 41 -0.24 -20.29 -15.06
CA VAL A 41 0.51 -19.03 -15.04
C VAL A 41 -0.42 -17.83 -14.86
N LYS A 42 -1.54 -17.80 -15.60
CA LYS A 42 -2.55 -16.75 -15.47
C LYS A 42 -3.16 -16.70 -14.07
N LYS A 43 -3.50 -17.86 -13.50
CA LYS A 43 -4.03 -17.95 -12.14
C LYS A 43 -3.02 -17.43 -11.10
N GLN A 44 -1.74 -17.78 -11.25
CA GLN A 44 -0.69 -17.27 -10.37
C GLN A 44 -0.56 -15.75 -10.44
N ALA A 45 -0.59 -15.16 -11.65
CA ALA A 45 -0.57 -13.71 -11.83
C ALA A 45 -1.79 -13.02 -11.20
N GLU A 46 -2.97 -13.64 -11.26
CA GLU A 46 -4.17 -13.15 -10.59
C GLU A 46 -4.05 -13.24 -9.06
N ASP A 47 -3.56 -14.35 -8.53
CA ASP A 47 -3.36 -14.54 -7.09
C ASP A 47 -2.31 -13.53 -6.55
N ASP A 48 -1.20 -13.31 -7.28
CA ASP A 48 -0.16 -12.32 -6.93
C ASP A 48 -0.71 -10.89 -6.95
N ALA A 49 -1.50 -10.54 -7.98
CA ALA A 49 -2.15 -9.23 -8.06
C ALA A 49 -3.10 -9.00 -6.89
N ASN A 50 -3.88 -10.01 -6.50
CA ASN A 50 -4.76 -9.93 -5.34
C ASN A 50 -3.97 -9.72 -4.04
N VAL A 51 -2.85 -10.43 -3.84
CA VAL A 51 -1.99 -10.23 -2.66
C VAL A 51 -1.49 -8.79 -2.57
N LEU A 52 -1.03 -8.21 -3.68
CA LEU A 52 -0.58 -6.82 -3.74
C LEU A 52 -1.70 -5.84 -3.40
N LEU A 53 -2.86 -5.99 -4.05
CA LEU A 53 -4.00 -5.07 -3.89
C LEU A 53 -4.66 -5.22 -2.51
N ASP A 54 -4.72 -6.43 -1.95
CA ASP A 54 -5.21 -6.66 -0.59
C ASP A 54 -4.35 -5.90 0.44
N PHE A 55 -3.03 -5.84 0.23
CA PHE A 55 -2.16 -5.03 1.06
C PHE A 55 -2.35 -3.52 0.83
N LEU A 56 -2.32 -3.06 -0.42
CA LEU A 56 -2.37 -1.63 -0.75
C LEU A 56 -3.74 -0.99 -0.48
N TYR A 57 -4.83 -1.70 -0.77
CA TYR A 57 -6.19 -1.18 -0.73
C TYR A 57 -7.02 -1.68 0.45
N GLN A 58 -6.64 -2.78 1.09
CA GLN A 58 -7.38 -3.30 2.25
C GLN A 58 -6.49 -3.42 3.50
N GLY A 59 -5.21 -3.05 3.43
CA GLY A 59 -4.27 -3.13 4.54
C GLY A 59 -3.98 -4.56 5.03
N LYS A 60 -4.38 -5.60 4.28
CA LYS A 60 -4.21 -6.99 4.70
C LYS A 60 -2.75 -7.39 4.59
N LYS A 61 -2.19 -7.86 5.70
CA LYS A 61 -0.84 -8.43 5.73
C LYS A 61 -0.91 -9.90 5.30
N SER A 62 -0.03 -10.30 4.39
CA SER A 62 0.12 -11.68 3.92
C SER A 62 1.59 -12.07 3.94
N SER A 63 1.90 -13.30 4.31
CA SER A 63 3.24 -13.86 4.20
C SER A 63 3.70 -14.00 2.74
N GLN A 64 2.77 -13.94 1.78
CA GLN A 64 3.06 -14.01 0.35
C GLN A 64 3.46 -12.66 -0.25
N LEU A 65 3.29 -11.55 0.48
CA LEU A 65 3.53 -10.21 -0.06
C LEU A 65 4.98 -10.04 -0.53
N GLU A 66 5.95 -10.56 0.21
CA GLU A 66 7.37 -10.47 -0.14
C GLU A 66 7.70 -11.18 -1.46
N ASN A 67 6.97 -12.25 -1.80
CA ASN A 67 7.12 -12.92 -3.10
C ASN A 67 6.63 -12.06 -4.27
N VAL A 68 5.77 -11.08 -4.01
CA VAL A 68 5.16 -10.21 -5.03
C VAL A 68 5.87 -8.83 -5.09
N THR A 69 6.60 -8.44 -4.06
CA THR A 69 7.17 -7.07 -3.97
C THR A 69 8.66 -7.03 -3.64
N ASN A 70 9.25 -8.18 -3.27
CA ASN A 70 10.61 -8.28 -2.73
C ASN A 70 10.83 -7.50 -1.42
N GLN A 71 9.74 -7.13 -0.74
CA GLN A 71 9.78 -6.36 0.50
C GLN A 71 8.72 -6.86 1.50
N SER A 72 9.04 -6.77 2.78
CA SER A 72 8.06 -7.01 3.84
C SER A 72 6.96 -5.94 3.83
N SER A 73 5.83 -6.21 4.48
CA SER A 73 4.76 -5.21 4.67
C SER A 73 5.25 -3.90 5.30
N GLU A 74 6.20 -3.99 6.24
CA GLU A 74 6.80 -2.83 6.91
C GLU A 74 7.73 -2.05 5.96
N GLY A 75 8.49 -2.77 5.12
CA GLY A 75 9.32 -2.18 4.08
C GLY A 75 8.50 -1.34 3.11
N ILE A 76 7.43 -1.92 2.55
CA ILE A 76 6.55 -1.20 1.60
C ILE A 76 5.85 -0.03 2.29
N THR A 77 5.37 -0.21 3.52
CA THR A 77 4.74 0.88 4.29
C THR A 77 5.72 2.04 4.46
N SER A 78 6.95 1.75 4.86
CA SER A 78 8.00 2.76 5.04
C SER A 78 8.36 3.45 3.72
N PHE A 79 8.47 2.69 2.63
CA PHE A 79 8.69 3.22 1.29
C PHE A 79 7.58 4.19 0.88
N LEU A 80 6.31 3.79 0.99
CA LEU A 80 5.16 4.61 0.61
C LEU A 80 5.07 5.88 1.46
N LEU A 81 5.24 5.76 2.78
CA LEU A 81 5.24 6.92 3.68
C LEU A 81 6.38 7.89 3.32
N THR A 82 7.57 7.37 3.02
CA THR A 82 8.71 8.20 2.60
C THR A 82 8.38 8.97 1.33
N LYS A 83 7.85 8.30 0.29
CA LYS A 83 7.45 8.95 -0.96
C LYS A 83 6.37 10.02 -0.78
N LEU A 84 5.41 9.76 0.11
CA LEU A 84 4.35 10.72 0.44
C LEU A 84 4.88 11.95 1.18
N VAL A 85 5.84 11.76 2.10
CA VAL A 85 6.55 12.85 2.80
C VAL A 85 7.39 13.67 1.81
N GLU A 86 8.23 13.01 1.01
CA GLU A 86 9.09 13.65 -0.02
C GLU A 86 8.27 14.54 -0.97
N LYS A 87 7.06 14.10 -1.35
CA LYS A 87 6.15 14.88 -2.19
C LYS A 87 5.74 16.20 -1.51
N GLN A 88 5.47 16.19 -0.21
CA GLN A 88 5.13 17.42 0.52
C GLN A 88 6.36 18.29 0.76
N ASP A 89 7.55 17.70 0.88
CA ASP A 89 8.77 18.44 1.15
C ASP A 89 9.10 19.48 0.05
N GLN A 90 8.60 19.26 -1.18
CA GLN A 90 8.66 20.24 -2.27
C GLN A 90 8.04 21.60 -1.92
N MET A 91 7.06 21.67 -1.00
CA MET A 91 6.45 22.94 -0.61
C MET A 91 7.38 23.82 0.24
N PHE A 92 8.44 23.24 0.83
CA PHE A 92 9.44 23.96 1.62
C PHE A 92 10.71 24.27 0.82
N ALA A 93 10.82 23.79 -0.42
CA ALA A 93 12.04 23.85 -1.22
C ALA A 93 12.54 25.29 -1.46
N SER A 94 11.66 26.29 -1.49
CA SER A 94 12.04 27.70 -1.65
C SER A 94 12.74 28.29 -0.41
N ASN A 95 12.56 27.70 0.78
CA ASN A 95 12.93 28.32 2.06
C ASN A 95 13.96 27.49 2.86
N GLN A 96 14.56 26.49 2.22
CA GLN A 96 15.78 25.75 2.61
C GLN A 96 15.76 24.93 3.92
N ASN A 97 14.78 25.08 4.82
CA ASN A 97 14.65 24.18 5.96
C ASN A 97 13.19 23.96 6.39
N LYS A 98 12.70 22.71 6.26
CA LYS A 98 11.37 22.30 6.74
C LYS A 98 11.24 22.44 8.26
N ASP A 99 12.33 22.26 8.99
CA ASP A 99 12.31 22.21 10.46
C ASP A 99 12.12 23.60 11.09
N ASP A 100 12.23 24.67 10.30
CA ASP A 100 11.94 26.04 10.74
C ASP A 100 10.43 26.34 10.78
N TYR A 101 9.60 25.46 10.20
CA TYR A 101 8.16 25.64 10.10
C TYR A 101 7.41 24.91 11.20
N TYR A 102 6.51 25.63 11.85
CA TYR A 102 5.58 25.10 12.84
C TYR A 102 4.27 25.88 12.80
N LEU A 103 3.19 25.27 13.26
CA LEU A 103 1.93 25.93 13.55
C LEU A 103 1.81 26.12 15.05
N VAL A 104 1.41 27.32 15.48
CA VAL A 104 0.95 27.55 16.85
C VAL A 104 -0.56 27.40 16.87
N ILE A 105 -1.04 26.33 17.49
CA ILE A 105 -2.47 26.06 17.70
C ILE A 105 -2.65 25.91 19.20
N ASP A 106 -3.66 26.54 19.80
CA ASP A 106 -4.00 26.45 21.25
C ASP A 106 -2.89 26.79 22.26
N GLY A 107 -1.78 27.39 21.80
CA GLY A 107 -0.59 27.65 22.62
C GLY A 107 0.48 26.54 22.50
N SER A 108 0.20 25.47 21.76
CA SER A 108 1.12 24.38 21.46
C SER A 108 1.77 24.55 20.08
N ASN A 109 3.02 24.08 19.95
CA ASN A 109 3.75 24.07 18.69
C ASN A 109 3.60 22.72 17.97
N TYR A 110 3.18 22.76 16.71
CA TYR A 110 3.10 21.60 15.83
C TYR A 110 4.09 21.76 14.68
N TYR A 111 5.17 20.98 14.71
CA TYR A 111 6.24 21.08 13.72
C TYR A 111 5.83 20.51 12.36
N ALA A 112 6.31 21.13 11.29
CA ALA A 112 6.01 20.73 9.92
C ALA A 112 6.36 19.27 9.62
N SER A 113 7.47 18.77 10.16
CA SER A 113 7.92 17.39 9.97
C SER A 113 6.91 16.37 10.50
N ASP A 114 6.31 16.62 11.65
CA ASP A 114 5.30 15.75 12.25
C ASP A 114 3.95 15.89 11.53
N ILE A 115 3.56 17.12 11.20
CA ILE A 115 2.34 17.39 10.41
C ILE A 115 2.37 16.61 9.09
N VAL A 116 3.49 16.65 8.36
CA VAL A 116 3.65 15.95 7.08
C VAL A 116 3.62 14.42 7.25
N LYS A 117 4.23 13.90 8.32
CA LYS A 117 4.19 12.46 8.63
C LYS A 117 2.77 11.99 8.98
N ASP A 118 2.05 12.74 9.80
CA ASP A 118 0.68 12.42 10.19
C ASP A 118 -0.27 12.45 8.99
N TYR A 119 -0.09 13.45 8.11
CA TYR A 119 -0.76 13.48 6.81
C TYR A 119 -0.45 12.23 5.98
N ALA A 120 0.82 11.84 5.83
CA ALA A 120 1.21 10.69 5.03
C ALA A 120 0.59 9.38 5.55
N LYS A 121 0.56 9.20 6.88
CA LYS A 121 -0.10 8.06 7.53
C LYS A 121 -1.60 8.04 7.25
N ALA A 122 -2.28 9.17 7.45
CA ALA A 122 -3.71 9.29 7.15
C ALA A 122 -4.01 9.01 5.67
N TYR A 123 -3.18 9.53 4.76
CA TYR A 123 -3.33 9.33 3.33
C TYR A 123 -3.24 7.86 2.93
N LEU A 124 -2.22 7.14 3.43
CA LEU A 124 -2.06 5.70 3.22
C LEU A 124 -3.23 4.91 3.82
N LYS A 125 -3.60 5.23 5.07
CA LYS A 125 -4.73 4.60 5.78
C LYS A 125 -6.03 4.68 4.99
N GLN A 126 -6.34 5.84 4.41
CA GLN A 126 -7.56 6.00 3.61
C GLN A 126 -7.54 5.16 2.32
N ALA A 127 -6.37 5.02 1.68
CA ALA A 127 -6.27 4.14 0.52
C ALA A 127 -6.41 2.66 0.90
N GLN A 128 -5.96 2.27 2.09
CA GLN A 128 -6.15 0.93 2.65
C GLN A 128 -7.60 0.62 3.07
N ARG A 129 -8.57 1.44 2.66
CA ARG A 129 -10.02 1.24 2.83
C ARG A 129 -10.77 1.15 1.50
N LEU A 130 -10.05 0.89 0.42
CA LEU A 130 -10.60 0.72 -0.91
C LEU A 130 -10.98 -0.75 -1.17
N SER A 131 -12.18 -0.94 -1.71
CA SER A 131 -12.59 -2.24 -2.25
C SER A 131 -12.22 -2.29 -3.74
N PHE A 132 -11.83 -3.47 -4.20
CA PHE A 132 -11.44 -3.68 -5.59
C PHE A 132 -11.93 -5.04 -6.10
N LYS A 133 -11.93 -5.19 -7.42
CA LYS A 133 -12.16 -6.46 -8.12
C LYS A 133 -11.21 -6.56 -9.30
N VAL A 134 -10.38 -7.60 -9.33
CA VAL A 134 -9.61 -7.95 -10.54
C VAL A 134 -10.60 -8.36 -11.64
N LYS A 135 -10.57 -7.66 -12.77
CA LYS A 135 -11.45 -7.89 -13.92
C LYS A 135 -10.82 -8.84 -14.93
N SER A 136 -9.55 -8.61 -15.24
CA SER A 136 -8.80 -9.42 -16.20
C SER A 136 -7.32 -9.45 -15.86
N VAL A 137 -6.69 -10.55 -16.28
CA VAL A 137 -5.25 -10.76 -16.26
C VAL A 137 -4.85 -11.34 -17.61
N ASP A 138 -4.02 -10.60 -18.33
CA ASP A 138 -3.52 -10.96 -19.65
C ASP A 138 -2.00 -11.16 -19.54
N VAL A 139 -1.54 -12.41 -19.71
CA VAL A 139 -0.13 -12.78 -19.60
C VAL A 139 0.47 -12.86 -21.00
N ASN A 140 1.58 -12.16 -21.23
CA ASN A 140 2.38 -12.23 -22.44
C ASN A 140 3.86 -12.37 -22.08
N GLY A 141 4.40 -13.59 -22.25
CA GLY A 141 5.76 -13.91 -21.82
C GLY A 141 5.92 -13.75 -20.31
N ASP A 142 6.84 -12.88 -19.91
CA ASP A 142 7.12 -12.59 -18.50
C ASP A 142 6.27 -11.46 -17.92
N ASP A 143 5.41 -10.81 -18.71
CA ASP A 143 4.58 -9.71 -18.24
C ASP A 143 3.12 -10.15 -18.07
N ALA A 144 2.51 -9.75 -16.95
CA ALA A 144 1.09 -9.89 -16.70
C ALA A 144 0.45 -8.50 -16.56
N LYS A 145 -0.40 -8.14 -17.52
CA LYS A 145 -1.22 -6.94 -17.43
C LYS A 145 -2.49 -7.26 -16.64
N VAL A 146 -2.63 -6.62 -15.49
CA VAL A 146 -3.78 -6.75 -14.59
C VAL A 146 -4.69 -5.55 -14.79
N THR A 147 -6.00 -5.78 -14.93
CA THR A 147 -7.01 -4.71 -14.91
C THR A 147 -7.92 -4.89 -13.71
N VAL A 148 -8.12 -3.81 -12.96
CA VAL A 148 -8.87 -3.79 -11.70
C VAL A 148 -9.96 -2.76 -11.77
N SER A 149 -11.13 -3.10 -11.24
CA SER A 149 -12.23 -2.16 -11.01
C SER A 149 -12.33 -1.81 -9.53
N TYR A 150 -12.45 -0.53 -9.21
CA TYR A 150 -12.48 -0.03 -7.85
C TYR A 150 -13.11 1.37 -7.81
N SER A 151 -13.55 1.80 -6.62
CA SER A 151 -14.08 3.16 -6.41
C SER A 151 -13.01 4.03 -5.73
N PRO A 152 -12.19 4.79 -6.47
CA PRO A 152 -11.17 5.65 -5.90
C PRO A 152 -11.77 6.74 -5.00
N ILE A 153 -10.94 7.32 -4.15
CA ILE A 153 -11.28 8.49 -3.36
C ILE A 153 -11.47 9.70 -4.29
N ALA A 154 -12.58 10.41 -4.10
CA ALA A 154 -12.91 11.64 -4.79
C ALA A 154 -12.16 12.80 -4.13
N SER A 155 -10.96 13.13 -4.62
CA SER A 155 -10.06 14.05 -3.90
C SER A 155 -10.58 15.50 -3.79
N LEU A 156 -11.57 15.90 -4.60
CA LEU A 156 -12.21 17.22 -4.44
C LEU A 156 -13.20 17.24 -3.26
N GLU A 157 -13.73 16.09 -2.84
CA GLU A 157 -14.58 15.98 -1.63
C GLU A 157 -13.75 16.09 -0.36
N GLU A 158 -12.46 15.77 -0.40
CA GLU A 158 -11.57 15.85 0.76
C GLU A 158 -11.38 17.29 1.26
N ALA A 159 -11.68 18.31 0.42
CA ALA A 159 -11.59 19.73 0.78
C ALA A 159 -12.74 20.21 1.69
N ASN A 160 -13.95 19.65 1.54
CA ASN A 160 -15.14 20.06 2.29
C ASN A 160 -15.05 19.79 3.82
N PRO A 161 -14.65 18.59 4.29
CA PRO A 161 -14.56 18.31 5.72
C PRO A 161 -13.43 19.07 6.41
N ILE A 162 -12.35 19.42 5.70
CA ILE A 162 -11.24 20.25 6.21
C ILE A 162 -11.76 21.63 6.66
N GLY A 163 -12.70 22.23 5.92
CA GLY A 163 -13.34 23.48 6.32
C GLY A 163 -14.15 23.38 7.63
N THR A 164 -14.84 22.26 7.85
CA THR A 164 -15.61 22.00 9.09
C THR A 164 -14.71 21.66 10.27
N ALA A 165 -13.66 20.88 10.02
CA ALA A 165 -12.64 20.53 11.01
C ALA A 165 -11.91 21.79 11.49
N ARG A 166 -11.63 22.77 10.62
CA ARG A 166 -11.04 24.06 10.98
C ARG A 166 -11.80 24.78 12.09
N THR A 167 -13.11 24.98 11.93
CA THR A 167 -13.94 25.70 12.92
C THR A 167 -14.00 24.95 14.26
N LYS A 168 -14.11 23.62 14.22
CA LYS A 168 -14.20 22.79 15.43
C LYS A 168 -12.87 22.65 16.17
N LEU A 169 -11.76 22.54 15.44
CA LEU A 169 -10.45 22.23 16.01
C LEU A 169 -9.67 23.49 16.38
N PHE A 170 -9.90 24.61 15.69
CA PHE A 170 -9.13 25.84 15.88
C PHE A 170 -9.95 27.00 16.44
N GLY A 171 -11.17 26.74 16.93
CA GLY A 171 -11.91 27.67 17.79
C GLY A 171 -12.28 29.02 17.17
N GLY A 172 -12.39 29.11 15.84
CA GLY A 172 -12.74 30.36 15.15
C GLY A 172 -11.62 31.40 15.08
N ILE A 173 -10.36 31.02 15.37
CA ILE A 173 -9.21 31.89 15.13
C ILE A 173 -9.09 32.16 13.61
N ASP A 174 -9.02 33.43 13.24
CA ASP A 174 -8.86 33.85 11.84
C ASP A 174 -7.48 33.47 11.27
N GLU A 175 -7.39 33.38 9.95
CA GLU A 175 -6.19 32.93 9.25
C GLU A 175 -4.97 33.82 9.51
N ASP A 176 -5.22 35.13 9.61
CA ASP A 176 -4.19 36.14 9.81
C ASP A 176 -3.57 36.03 11.21
N THR A 177 -4.35 35.64 12.21
CA THR A 177 -3.87 35.36 13.57
C THR A 177 -3.03 34.09 13.61
N PHE A 178 -3.43 33.03 12.91
CA PHE A 178 -2.63 31.82 12.77
C PHE A 178 -1.26 32.07 12.14
N ILE A 179 -1.24 32.78 11.01
CA ILE A 179 -0.01 33.11 10.28
C ILE A 179 0.90 33.97 11.16
N ARG A 180 0.34 34.99 11.81
CA ARG A 180 1.09 35.91 12.69
C ARG A 180 1.68 35.19 13.90
N GLN A 181 0.92 34.34 14.57
CA GLN A 181 1.38 33.61 15.76
C GLN A 181 2.40 32.54 15.44
N SER A 182 2.31 31.94 14.25
CA SER A 182 3.26 30.92 13.81
C SER A 182 4.62 31.50 13.36
N GLN A 183 4.78 32.84 13.37
CA GLN A 183 6.03 33.56 13.05
C GLN A 183 6.69 33.20 11.70
N ASN A 184 5.92 32.60 10.79
CA ASN A 184 6.41 32.12 9.51
C ASN A 184 6.23 33.17 8.42
N LYS A 185 7.28 33.44 7.64
CA LYS A 185 7.31 34.49 6.62
C LYS A 185 6.56 34.13 5.33
N ASP A 186 6.22 32.85 5.15
CA ASP A 186 5.55 32.35 3.95
C ASP A 186 4.11 31.90 4.25
N VAL A 187 3.18 32.78 3.91
CA VAL A 187 1.73 32.56 4.02
C VAL A 187 1.28 31.31 3.28
N LYS A 188 1.83 31.03 2.09
CA LYS A 188 1.40 29.89 1.27
C LYS A 188 1.77 28.58 1.95
N THR A 189 2.99 28.49 2.48
CA THR A 189 3.46 27.30 3.20
C THR A 189 2.64 27.06 4.47
N ILE A 190 2.28 28.11 5.21
CA ILE A 190 1.43 27.98 6.40
C ILE A 190 0.03 27.49 6.06
N LYS A 191 -0.61 28.01 5.00
CA LYS A 191 -1.92 27.50 4.54
C LYS A 191 -1.86 26.03 4.16
N SER A 192 -0.79 25.60 3.50
CA SER A 192 -0.56 24.19 3.17
C SER A 192 -0.42 23.35 4.44
N LEU A 193 0.38 23.78 5.42
CA LEU A 193 0.54 23.08 6.71
C LEU A 193 -0.76 22.94 7.48
N ILE A 194 -1.58 24.00 7.53
CA ILE A 194 -2.92 23.95 8.14
C ILE A 194 -3.76 22.86 7.46
N THR A 195 -3.73 22.81 6.13
CA THR A 195 -4.46 21.81 5.33
C THR A 195 -3.98 20.39 5.66
N LEU A 196 -2.67 20.16 5.70
CA LEU A 196 -2.10 18.85 6.03
C LEU A 196 -2.45 18.43 7.47
N LYS A 197 -2.37 19.34 8.44
CA LYS A 197 -2.71 19.06 9.84
C LYS A 197 -4.18 18.69 9.99
N LEU A 198 -5.08 19.46 9.36
CA LEU A 198 -6.51 19.17 9.37
C LEU A 198 -6.84 17.82 8.71
N TYR A 199 -6.17 17.49 7.61
CA TYR A 199 -6.30 16.18 6.98
C TYR A 199 -5.86 15.04 7.92
N GLY A 200 -4.69 15.18 8.54
CA GLY A 200 -4.16 14.22 9.51
C GLY A 200 -5.11 14.00 10.68
N ILE A 201 -5.70 15.07 11.22
CA ILE A 201 -6.70 14.95 12.31
C ILE A 201 -7.98 14.29 11.80
N TYR A 202 -8.55 14.76 10.68
CA TYR A 202 -9.87 14.30 10.23
C TYR A 202 -9.85 12.83 9.78
N TYR A 203 -8.89 12.44 8.95
CA TYR A 203 -8.81 11.09 8.38
C TYR A 203 -7.89 10.15 9.16
N GLY A 204 -6.99 10.68 9.98
CA GLY A 204 -6.10 9.92 10.85
C GLY A 204 -6.71 9.71 12.22
N ASP A 205 -6.81 10.79 13.01
CA ASP A 205 -7.17 10.75 14.44
C ASP A 205 -8.67 10.52 14.67
N LEU A 206 -9.52 11.27 13.97
CA LEU A 206 -10.99 11.16 14.06
C LEU A 206 -11.57 10.02 13.23
N ASP A 207 -10.71 9.39 12.41
CA ASP A 207 -11.00 8.18 11.67
C ASP A 207 -12.15 8.23 10.67
N TYR A 208 -12.50 9.41 10.16
CA TYR A 208 -13.52 9.52 9.12
C TYR A 208 -13.10 8.80 7.85
N ASP A 209 -14.09 8.33 7.08
CA ASP A 209 -13.85 7.72 5.77
C ASP A 209 -13.89 8.78 4.66
N ALA A 210 -12.90 8.74 3.78
CA ALA A 210 -12.87 9.57 2.58
C ALA A 210 -14.00 9.17 1.62
N VAL A 211 -14.65 10.18 1.05
CA VAL A 211 -15.71 9.98 0.07
C VAL A 211 -15.11 9.36 -1.19
N LYS A 212 -15.71 8.27 -1.66
CA LYS A 212 -15.33 7.56 -2.87
C LYS A 212 -16.21 7.99 -4.03
N VAL A 213 -15.70 7.91 -5.24
CA VAL A 213 -16.54 8.08 -6.43
C VAL A 213 -17.61 7.01 -6.48
N LYS A 214 -18.81 7.42 -6.90
CA LYS A 214 -19.99 6.55 -6.91
C LYS A 214 -19.85 5.38 -7.88
N ASN A 215 -19.29 5.65 -9.05
CA ASN A 215 -19.12 4.65 -10.11
C ASN A 215 -17.69 4.09 -10.09
N PRO A 216 -17.52 2.76 -10.06
CA PRO A 216 -16.19 2.17 -10.17
C PRO A 216 -15.51 2.57 -11.48
N VAL A 217 -14.20 2.79 -11.41
CA VAL A 217 -13.33 3.02 -12.57
C VAL A 217 -12.38 1.86 -12.72
N ASP A 218 -11.77 1.76 -13.89
CA ASP A 218 -10.77 0.74 -14.19
C ASP A 218 -9.36 1.34 -14.18
N MET A 219 -8.42 0.58 -13.62
CA MET A 219 -6.98 0.83 -13.68
C MET A 219 -6.29 -0.42 -14.21
N SER A 220 -5.25 -0.25 -15.01
CA SER A 220 -4.36 -1.35 -15.38
C SER A 220 -2.94 -1.10 -14.90
N PHE A 221 -2.27 -2.16 -14.46
CA PHE A 221 -0.85 -2.18 -14.15
C PHE A 221 -0.21 -3.49 -14.61
N THR A 222 1.11 -3.48 -14.75
CA THR A 222 1.87 -4.65 -15.20
C THR A 222 2.68 -5.21 -14.04
N LEU A 223 2.64 -6.53 -13.88
CA LEU A 223 3.54 -7.28 -13.02
C LEU A 223 4.53 -8.05 -13.89
N THR A 224 5.77 -8.17 -13.45
CA THR A 224 6.82 -8.89 -14.20
C THR A 224 7.23 -10.15 -13.45
N LYS A 225 7.29 -11.26 -14.17
CA LYS A 225 7.61 -12.58 -13.64
C LYS A 225 9.02 -12.63 -13.09
N LYS A 226 9.17 -13.14 -11.87
CA LYS A 226 10.44 -13.54 -11.27
C LYS A 226 10.27 -14.88 -10.57
N GLY A 227 10.93 -15.90 -11.12
CA GLY A 227 10.74 -17.28 -10.66
C GLY A 227 9.31 -17.75 -10.93
N THR A 228 8.57 -18.04 -9.87
CA THR A 228 7.18 -18.54 -9.95
C THR A 228 6.13 -17.46 -9.74
N HIS A 229 6.52 -16.24 -9.34
CA HIS A 229 5.61 -15.16 -9.02
C HIS A 229 5.71 -14.01 -10.03
N PHE A 230 4.64 -13.22 -10.15
CA PHE A 230 4.61 -11.96 -10.86
C PHE A 230 4.73 -10.81 -9.86
N MET A 231 5.75 -9.97 -10.03
CA MET A 231 6.14 -8.97 -9.04
C MET A 231 5.82 -7.55 -9.49
N ALA A 232 5.46 -6.70 -8.52
CA ALA A 232 5.42 -5.26 -8.67
C ALA A 232 6.71 -4.65 -8.14
N ASN A 233 7.33 -3.76 -8.93
CA ASN A 233 8.41 -2.91 -8.44
C ASN A 233 7.84 -1.69 -7.70
N GLU A 234 8.73 -0.91 -7.10
CA GLU A 234 8.40 0.31 -6.35
C GLU A 234 7.59 1.33 -7.17
N ASP A 235 7.89 1.48 -8.46
CA ASP A 235 7.17 2.41 -9.34
C ASP A 235 5.72 1.98 -9.55
N VAL A 236 5.47 0.69 -9.80
CA VAL A 236 4.12 0.14 -9.92
C VAL A 236 3.37 0.30 -8.59
N ILE A 237 4.01 -0.05 -7.47
CA ILE A 237 3.42 0.11 -6.12
C ILE A 237 3.01 1.56 -5.87
N TYR A 238 3.92 2.51 -6.13
CA TYR A 238 3.65 3.93 -5.90
C TYR A 238 2.60 4.49 -6.87
N GLN A 239 2.57 4.02 -8.11
CA GLN A 239 1.57 4.42 -9.09
C GLN A 239 0.16 3.93 -8.70
N ILE A 240 0.01 2.66 -8.29
CA ILE A 240 -1.26 2.13 -7.75
C ILE A 240 -1.72 2.98 -6.55
N MET A 241 -0.79 3.28 -5.64
CA MET A 241 -1.08 4.15 -4.49
C MET A 241 -1.57 5.54 -4.95
N LYS A 242 -0.90 6.19 -5.91
CA LYS A 242 -1.36 7.49 -6.45
C LYS A 242 -2.75 7.41 -7.06
N ASP A 243 -3.04 6.32 -7.78
CA ASP A 243 -4.31 6.13 -8.46
C ASP A 243 -5.46 5.76 -7.51
N SER A 244 -5.19 5.51 -6.22
CA SER A 244 -6.22 5.45 -5.17
C SER A 244 -7.13 6.68 -5.11
N ARG A 245 -6.70 7.80 -5.70
CA ARG A 245 -7.40 9.08 -5.74
C ARG A 245 -7.52 9.59 -7.17
N ILE A 246 -8.68 10.14 -7.48
CA ILE A 246 -8.89 10.88 -8.72
C ILE A 246 -9.37 12.30 -8.42
N LYS A 247 -9.06 13.24 -9.32
CA LYS A 247 -9.43 14.65 -9.18
C LYS A 247 -10.88 14.86 -9.61
N SER A 248 -11.82 14.48 -8.75
CA SER A 248 -13.25 14.60 -9.00
C SER A 248 -14.06 14.77 -7.71
N TYR A 249 -15.30 15.22 -7.85
CA TYR A 249 -16.35 15.06 -6.83
C TYR A 249 -16.94 13.64 -6.89
N GLN A 250 -17.76 13.27 -5.91
CA GLN A 250 -18.37 11.94 -5.82
C GLN A 250 -19.21 11.58 -7.06
N ASP A 251 -19.98 12.55 -7.55
CA ASP A 251 -20.97 12.39 -8.61
C ASP A 251 -20.42 12.64 -10.01
N ASN A 252 -19.10 12.64 -10.19
CA ASN A 252 -18.52 12.95 -11.48
C ASN A 252 -19.02 11.96 -12.54
N GLN A 253 -19.98 12.42 -13.34
CA GLN A 253 -20.44 11.73 -14.53
C GLN A 253 -19.25 11.75 -15.47
N ALA A 254 -18.70 10.56 -15.76
CA ALA A 254 -17.82 10.40 -16.90
C ALA A 254 -18.57 10.96 -18.12
N LYS A 255 -18.15 12.13 -18.59
CA LYS A 255 -18.42 12.59 -19.95
C LYS A 255 -17.32 12.04 -20.84
#